data_AF-A0A2D6Q5D3-F1
#
_entry.id   AF-A0A2D6Q5D3-F1
#
_cell.length_a   1.000
_cell.length_b   1.000
_cell.length_c   1.000
_cell.angle_alpha   90.00
_cell.angle_beta   90.00
_cell.angle_gamma   90.00
#
_symmetry.space_group_name_H-M   'P 1'
#
loop_
_entity.id
_entity.type
_entity.pdbx_description
1 polymer ?
#
loop_
_entity_poly.entity_id
_entity_poly.type
_entity_poly.pdbx_seq_one_letter_code
_entity_poly.pdbx_strand_id
1 'polypeptide(L)'
;MAREERNTRGTKKGKDSGSSSDASFASATPAEVKEILGRAGSRGGLTTVMALIQDGRDKNKAIRRNVKGPVRVGDILMLLDTEIEAQKIGGGRRGKKR
;
A
#
# COMPACT_ATOMS: atom_id res chain seq x y z
N MET A 1 -53.54 2.49 -6.59
CA MET A 1 -52.57 2.40 -5.47
C MET A 1 -51.19 2.12 -6.07
N ALA A 2 -50.24 3.03 -5.80
CA ALA A 2 -48.78 3.08 -6.06
C ALA A 2 -48.13 2.10 -7.08
N ARG A 3 -47.50 2.55 -8.19
CA ARG A 3 -46.12 3.12 -8.33
C ARG A 3 -45.03 2.19 -7.75
N GLU A 4 -43.89 1.89 -8.34
CA GLU A 4 -43.19 2.24 -9.59
C GLU A 4 -41.96 1.30 -9.70
N GLU A 5 -41.20 1.42 -10.78
CA GLU A 5 -40.24 0.45 -11.30
C GLU A 5 -38.91 0.23 -10.54
N ARG A 6 -38.27 -0.91 -10.87
CA ARG A 6 -36.82 -1.22 -10.97
C ARG A 6 -35.84 -0.26 -10.28
N ASN A 7 -35.02 -0.80 -9.38
CA ASN A 7 -33.75 -0.15 -9.01
C ASN A 7 -32.57 -1.15 -9.01
N THR A 8 -31.88 -1.18 -10.15
CA THR A 8 -30.55 -1.76 -10.35
C THR A 8 -29.51 -1.00 -9.53
N ARG A 9 -28.85 -1.67 -8.57
CA ARG A 9 -27.60 -1.15 -7.99
C ARG A 9 -26.42 -2.01 -8.43
N GLY A 10 -26.09 -1.87 -9.71
CA GLY A 10 -24.74 -2.16 -10.19
C GLY A 10 -23.79 -1.15 -9.56
N THR A 11 -22.89 -1.62 -8.70
CA THR A 11 -21.75 -0.81 -8.24
C THR A 11 -20.71 -0.79 -9.35
N LYS A 12 -20.83 0.21 -10.23
CA LYS A 12 -19.75 0.64 -11.13
C LYS A 12 -18.71 1.43 -10.34
N LYS A 13 -17.46 1.29 -10.82
CA LYS A 13 -16.33 2.23 -10.81
C LYS A 13 -15.40 2.25 -9.57
N GLY A 14 -14.25 1.60 -9.76
CA GLY A 14 -12.94 2.21 -9.56
C GLY A 14 -12.14 2.04 -10.86
N LYS A 15 -12.38 2.91 -11.84
CA LYS A 15 -11.53 3.05 -13.04
C LYS A 15 -10.79 4.36 -12.86
N ASP A 16 -9.65 4.30 -12.18
CA ASP A 16 -8.78 5.44 -12.02
C ASP A 16 -8.00 5.62 -13.32
N SER A 17 -8.58 6.45 -14.17
CA SER A 17 -7.97 7.02 -15.35
C SER A 17 -6.91 8.04 -14.93
N GLY A 18 -5.65 7.62 -14.93
CA GLY A 18 -4.49 8.50 -15.01
C GLY A 18 -3.82 8.32 -16.37
N SER A 19 -4.21 9.13 -17.36
CA SER A 19 -3.48 9.28 -18.62
C SER A 19 -2.33 10.28 -18.48
N SER A 20 -1.34 10.12 -19.35
CA SER A 20 -0.26 11.04 -19.73
C SER A 20 0.99 11.11 -18.84
N SER A 21 1.98 10.27 -19.15
CA SER A 21 3.23 10.73 -19.77
C SER A 21 4.18 9.54 -19.90
N ASP A 22 4.53 9.19 -21.14
CA ASP A 22 5.53 8.19 -21.52
C ASP A 22 6.87 8.43 -20.83
N ALA A 23 7.00 7.86 -19.66
CA ALA A 23 8.28 7.61 -19.03
C ALA A 23 8.32 6.11 -18.78
N SER A 24 9.31 5.48 -19.41
CA SER A 24 9.59 4.04 -19.34
C SER A 24 10.02 3.67 -17.92
N PHE A 25 9.08 3.74 -16.98
CA PHE A 25 9.28 3.27 -15.62
C PHE A 25 9.11 1.76 -15.62
N ALA A 26 9.99 1.06 -14.90
CA ALA A 26 9.86 -0.37 -14.66
C ALA A 26 8.43 -0.69 -14.18
N SER A 27 7.94 -1.89 -14.52
CA SER A 27 6.58 -2.33 -14.19
C SER A 27 6.27 -2.13 -12.70
N ALA A 28 5.57 -1.06 -12.36
CA ALA A 28 5.20 -0.76 -10.99
C ALA A 28 3.93 -1.52 -10.64
N THR A 29 3.94 -2.18 -9.49
CA THR A 29 2.82 -2.98 -9.00
C THR A 29 2.00 -2.16 -8.01
N PRO A 30 0.68 -1.99 -8.21
CA PRO A 30 -0.18 -1.29 -7.26
C PRO A 30 -0.39 -2.14 -5.99
N ALA A 31 -0.29 -1.50 -4.83
CA ALA A 31 -0.51 -2.11 -3.53
C ALA A 31 -1.31 -1.18 -2.60
N GLU A 32 -2.31 -1.71 -1.92
CA GLU A 32 -3.20 -0.96 -1.02
C GLU A 32 -2.71 -1.02 0.44
N VAL A 33 -2.64 0.10 1.13
CA VAL A 33 -2.25 0.16 2.54
C VAL A 33 -3.36 -0.41 3.42
N LYS A 34 -3.09 -1.56 4.05
CA LYS A 34 -4.03 -2.22 4.96
C LYS A 34 -3.89 -1.75 6.40
N GLU A 35 -2.66 -1.57 6.87
CA GLU A 35 -2.38 -1.22 8.26
C GLU A 35 -1.12 -0.35 8.37
N ILE A 36 -1.11 0.57 9.33
CA ILE A 36 0.05 1.38 9.68
C ILE A 36 0.70 0.78 10.93
N LEU A 37 1.93 0.27 10.80
CA LEU A 37 2.62 -0.39 11.92
C LEU A 37 3.19 0.63 12.91
N GLY A 38 3.62 1.79 12.43
CA GLY A 38 4.16 2.86 13.28
C GLY A 38 5.23 3.69 12.59
N ARG A 39 5.89 4.57 13.36
CA ARG A 39 7.02 5.37 12.87
C ARG A 39 8.32 4.59 13.00
N ALA A 40 9.14 4.65 11.96
CA ALA A 40 10.46 4.04 11.89
C ALA A 40 11.56 5.10 11.68
N GLY A 41 12.78 4.72 12.07
CA GLY A 41 13.97 5.58 11.99
C GLY A 41 14.09 6.54 13.17
N SER A 42 15.32 6.84 13.57
CA SER A 42 15.64 7.69 14.74
C SER A 42 15.12 9.13 14.62
N ARG A 43 14.88 9.61 13.40
CA ARG A 43 14.42 10.97 13.09
C ARG A 43 12.91 11.06 12.81
N GLY A 44 12.17 9.95 12.91
CA GLY A 44 10.70 9.94 12.84
C GLY A 44 10.05 10.36 11.51
N GLY A 45 10.82 10.51 10.44
CA GLY A 45 10.32 10.92 9.11
C GLY A 45 9.79 9.78 8.24
N LEU A 46 9.86 8.54 8.72
CA LEU A 46 9.41 7.35 8.00
C LEU A 46 8.29 6.68 8.78
N THR A 47 7.26 6.25 8.07
CA THR A 47 6.17 5.44 8.61
C THR A 47 6.24 4.07 7.96
N THR A 48 6.30 3.01 8.76
CA THR A 48 6.22 1.64 8.23
C THR A 48 4.75 1.25 8.11
N VAL A 49 4.37 0.78 6.94
CA VAL A 49 3.02 0.32 6.60
C VAL A 49 3.05 -1.12 6.13
N MET A 50 1.93 -1.82 6.31
CA MET A 50 1.62 -3.06 5.60
C MET A 50 0.75 -2.73 4.40
N ALA A 51 1.28 -3.00 3.21
CA ALA A 51 0.57 -2.86 1.95
C ALA A 51 0.25 -4.24 1.35
N LEU A 52 -0.96 -4.40 0.83
CA LEU A 52 -1.46 -5.58 0.16
C LEU A 52 -1.34 -5.38 -1.36
N ILE A 53 -0.61 -6.27 -2.04
CA ILE A 53 -0.47 -6.21 -3.49
C ILE A 53 -1.81 -6.52 -4.17
N GLN A 54 -2.24 -5.65 -5.10
CA GLN A 54 -3.48 -5.84 -5.87
C GLN A 54 -3.24 -6.55 -7.21
N ASP A 55 -2.07 -6.39 -7.84
CA ASP A 55 -1.81 -6.97 -9.16
C ASP A 55 -0.45 -7.71 -9.27
N GLY A 56 -0.23 -8.43 -10.37
CA GLY A 56 1.04 -9.13 -10.64
C GLY A 56 1.10 -10.58 -10.14
N ARG A 57 2.34 -11.08 -9.92
CA ARG A 57 2.61 -12.47 -9.48
C ARG A 57 2.33 -12.68 -7.98
N ASP A 58 2.52 -11.66 -7.18
CA ASP A 58 2.39 -11.68 -5.71
C ASP A 58 1.01 -11.19 -5.22
N LYS A 59 -0.08 -11.41 -5.96
CA LYS A 59 -1.43 -10.96 -5.58
C LYS A 59 -1.79 -11.40 -4.16
N ASN A 60 -2.40 -10.49 -3.38
CA ASN A 60 -2.79 -10.68 -1.98
C ASN A 60 -1.64 -10.92 -0.99
N LYS A 61 -0.38 -10.72 -1.39
CA LYS A 61 0.74 -10.71 -0.45
C LYS A 61 0.78 -9.38 0.31
N ALA A 62 0.87 -9.47 1.64
CA ALA A 62 1.03 -8.30 2.50
C ALA A 62 2.52 -8.07 2.77
N ILE A 63 3.02 -6.90 2.41
CA ILE A 63 4.44 -6.54 2.49
C ILE A 63 4.60 -5.30 3.36
N ARG A 64 5.68 -5.28 4.16
CA ARG A 64 6.09 -4.08 4.89
C ARG A 64 6.85 -3.12 4.01
N ARG A 65 6.44 -1.85 4.00
CA ARG A 65 7.15 -0.77 3.30
C ARG A 65 7.32 0.45 4.19
N ASN A 66 8.39 1.19 3.94
CA ASN A 66 8.60 2.49 4.54
C ASN A 66 8.07 3.55 3.59
N VAL A 67 7.16 4.37 4.08
CA VAL A 67 6.60 5.52 3.38
C VAL A 67 7.14 6.78 4.04
N LYS A 68 7.53 7.76 3.21
CA LYS A 68 7.91 9.09 3.68
C LYS A 68 6.66 9.95 3.75
N GLY A 69 6.40 10.55 4.92
CA GLY A 69 5.26 11.46 5.12
C GLY A 69 4.01 10.80 5.70
N PRO A 70 2.88 11.54 5.74
CA PRO A 70 1.62 11.05 6.25
C PRO A 70 1.01 10.03 5.29
N VAL A 71 0.44 8.95 5.84
CA VAL A 71 -0.19 7.86 5.08
C VAL A 71 -1.43 7.42 5.83
N ARG A 72 -2.45 6.98 5.11
CA ARG A 72 -3.72 6.48 5.65
C ARG A 72 -4.00 5.07 5.15
N VAL A 73 -4.86 4.37 5.88
CA VAL A 73 -5.39 3.06 5.44
C VAL A 73 -6.25 3.29 4.19
N GLY A 74 -6.08 2.44 3.19
CA GLY A 74 -6.74 2.53 1.88
C GLY A 74 -5.96 3.33 0.82
N ASP A 75 -4.82 3.94 1.16
CA ASP A 75 -3.97 4.59 0.17
C ASP A 75 -3.33 3.55 -0.77
N ILE A 76 -3.16 3.89 -2.05
CA ILE A 76 -2.52 3.01 -3.04
C ILE A 76 -1.06 3.46 -3.27
N LEU A 77 -0.13 2.52 -3.10
CA LEU A 77 1.30 2.68 -3.33
C LEU A 77 1.70 1.93 -4.61
N MET A 78 2.48 2.60 -5.46
CA MET A 78 3.10 1.98 -6.62
C MET A 78 4.47 1.42 -6.21
N LEU A 79 4.59 0.09 -6.13
CA LEU A 79 5.81 -0.60 -5.74
C LEU A 79 6.62 -1.00 -6.97
N LEU A 80 7.88 -0.57 -7.04
CA LEU A 80 8.80 -1.02 -8.10
C LEU A 80 9.29 -2.47 -7.85
N ASP A 81 9.44 -2.85 -6.58
CA ASP A 81 9.91 -4.18 -6.18
C ASP A 81 8.93 -4.78 -5.15
N THR A 82 8.39 -5.97 -5.43
CA THR A 82 7.49 -6.71 -4.52
C THR A 82 8.22 -7.70 -3.60
N GLU A 83 9.52 -7.91 -3.81
CA GLU A 83 10.29 -8.92 -3.06
C GLU A 83 10.94 -8.38 -1.77
N ILE A 84 11.35 -7.11 -1.76
CA ILE A 84 12.19 -6.55 -0.67
C ILE A 84 11.37 -5.94 0.47
N GLU A 85 11.21 -6.65 1.59
CA GLU A 85 10.46 -6.08 2.73
C GLU A 85 11.28 -5.12 3.60
N ALA A 86 10.60 -4.13 4.19
CA ALA A 86 11.17 -3.30 5.24
C ALA A 86 11.42 -4.13 6.52
N GLN A 87 12.55 -3.83 7.19
CA GLN A 87 12.93 -4.43 8.47
C GLN A 87 11.88 -4.16 9.56
N LYS A 88 11.74 -5.09 10.51
CA LYS A 88 10.84 -4.92 11.65
C LYS A 88 11.32 -3.78 12.55
N ILE A 89 10.37 -2.98 13.03
CA ILE A 89 10.63 -1.94 14.03
C ILE A 89 11.10 -2.62 15.33
N GLY A 90 12.21 -2.14 15.91
CA GLY A 90 12.69 -2.56 17.23
C GLY A 90 13.64 -3.77 17.28
N GLY A 91 14.04 -4.34 16.14
CA GLY A 91 14.94 -5.51 16.06
C GLY A 91 16.43 -5.20 16.22
N GLY A 92 16.81 -4.28 17.11
CA GLY A 92 18.22 -4.00 17.41
C GLY A 92 18.83 -5.10 18.29
N ARG A 93 20.00 -5.63 17.93
CA ARG A 93 20.80 -6.54 18.77
C ARG A 93 20.85 -5.99 20.20
N ARG A 94 20.13 -6.62 21.15
CA ARG A 94 20.34 -6.40 22.59
C ARG A 94 21.83 -6.63 22.83
N GLY A 95 22.56 -5.55 23.07
CA GLY A 95 23.95 -5.62 23.46
C GLY A 95 24.06 -6.62 24.60
N LYS A 96 24.85 -7.68 24.37
CA LYS A 96 25.23 -8.64 25.40
C LYS A 96 25.81 -7.79 26.54
N LYS A 97 25.07 -7.65 27.65
CA LYS A 97 25.58 -7.00 28.87
C LYS A 97 26.91 -7.70 29.17
N ARG A 98 27.99 -6.94 29.14
CA ARG A 98 29.27 -7.37 29.70
C ARG A 98 29.11 -7.50 31.20
#